data_AF-A0A1A0K747-F1
#
_entry.id   AF-A0A1A0K747-F1
#
_cell.length_a   1.000
_cell.length_b   1.000
_cell.length_c   1.000
_cell.angle_alpha   90.00
_cell.angle_beta   90.00
_cell.angle_gamma   90.00
#
_symmetry.space_group_name_H-M   'P 1'
#
loop_
_entity.id
_entity.type
_entity.pdbx_description
1 polymer ?
#
loop_
_entity_poly.entity_id
_entity_poly.type
_entity_poly.pdbx_seq_one_letter_code
_entity_poly.pdbx_strand_id
1 'polypeptide(L)'
;MNVPSAARGRTRDDAPRVRLRPDTEASGYVDATWWPRSNNLVAEIPGLITAFRARAGPIGRIVYDPRAWLPTGGGHFLLADRDIRLDRYPFELFGTMYLCGADGTVIVLQAIASGTDPLLARSALAAAGAPASTVPVQ
;
A
#
# COMPACT_ATOMS: atom_id res chain seq x y z
N MET A 1 35.07 28.61 4.21
CA MET A 1 33.81 28.79 3.47
C MET A 1 33.38 27.40 3.02
N ASN A 2 32.56 26.71 3.83
CA ASN A 2 32.18 25.31 3.56
C ASN A 2 30.90 25.26 2.72
N VAL A 3 30.97 24.52 1.63
CA VAL A 3 29.83 24.10 0.81
C VAL A 3 28.85 23.26 1.65
N PRO A 4 27.52 23.44 1.57
CA PRO A 4 26.59 22.46 2.09
C PRO A 4 26.42 21.35 1.04
N SER A 5 27.29 20.35 1.10
CA SER A 5 27.00 19.03 0.53
C SER A 5 26.19 18.25 1.56
N ALA A 6 24.88 18.19 1.36
CA ALA A 6 24.07 17.10 1.87
C ALA A 6 23.21 16.60 0.70
N ALA A 7 23.79 15.66 -0.06
CA ALA A 7 23.01 14.68 -0.78
C ALA A 7 22.02 14.08 0.23
N ARG A 8 20.75 14.47 0.14
CA ARG A 8 19.66 13.80 0.87
C ARG A 8 19.63 12.38 0.35
N GLY A 9 20.32 11.49 1.07
CA GLY A 9 20.33 10.07 0.78
C GLY A 9 18.89 9.59 0.66
N ARG A 10 18.55 8.99 -0.48
CA ARG A 10 17.41 8.08 -0.57
C ARG A 10 17.75 6.93 0.37
N THR A 11 17.39 7.08 1.65
CA THR A 11 17.65 6.05 2.65
C THR A 11 16.82 4.83 2.29
N ARG A 12 17.44 3.66 2.44
CA ARG A 12 16.84 2.32 2.30
C ARG A 12 15.51 2.12 3.05
N ASP A 13 15.18 3.05 3.97
CA ASP A 13 13.89 3.18 4.63
C ASP A 13 12.72 3.49 3.68
N ASP A 14 12.98 4.00 2.46
CA ASP A 14 11.95 4.32 1.47
C ASP A 14 11.25 3.11 0.87
N ALA A 15 11.80 1.91 1.09
CA ALA A 15 11.17 0.68 0.64
C ALA A 15 9.76 0.57 1.27
N PRO A 16 8.70 0.55 0.46
CA PRO A 16 7.34 0.46 0.95
C PRO A 16 7.21 -0.83 1.78
N ARG A 17 6.68 -0.72 3.01
CA ARG A 17 6.50 -1.85 3.95
C ARG A 17 5.32 -2.70 3.51
N VAL A 18 5.48 -3.33 2.35
CA VAL A 18 4.45 -4.07 1.63
C VAL A 18 4.85 -5.52 1.59
N ARG A 19 3.88 -6.40 1.82
CA ARG A 19 4.00 -7.84 1.66
C ARG A 19 2.91 -8.31 0.73
N LEU A 20 3.33 -8.92 -0.38
CA LEU A 20 2.43 -9.57 -1.32
C LEU A 20 2.02 -10.92 -0.77
N ARG A 21 0.78 -11.31 -1.01
CA ARG A 21 0.35 -12.68 -0.78
C ARG A 21 1.05 -13.60 -1.79
N PRO A 22 1.50 -14.80 -1.37
CA PRO A 22 2.01 -15.80 -2.31
C PRO A 22 0.92 -16.27 -3.28
N ASP A 23 1.30 -16.47 -4.55
CA ASP A 23 0.39 -16.91 -5.64
C ASP A 23 -0.24 -18.30 -5.41
N THR A 24 0.32 -19.12 -4.52
CA THR A 24 -0.22 -20.44 -4.16
C THR A 24 -1.56 -20.36 -3.44
N GLU A 25 -1.93 -19.18 -2.92
CA GLU A 25 -3.14 -18.90 -2.15
C GLU A 25 -4.12 -18.06 -2.99
N ALA A 26 -4.45 -18.49 -4.21
CA ALA A 26 -5.26 -17.71 -5.16
C ALA A 26 -6.70 -17.41 -4.70
N SER A 27 -7.17 -17.98 -3.58
CA SER A 27 -8.57 -17.87 -3.12
C SER A 27 -8.88 -16.69 -2.18
N GLY A 28 -7.87 -15.94 -1.72
CA GLY A 28 -8.12 -14.83 -0.79
C GLY A 28 -8.53 -13.53 -1.50
N TYR A 29 -9.35 -12.72 -0.84
CA TYR A 29 -9.78 -11.41 -1.33
C TYR A 29 -8.68 -10.32 -1.29
N VAL A 30 -7.66 -10.46 -0.44
CA VAL A 30 -6.59 -9.45 -0.25
C VAL A 30 -5.28 -9.88 -0.93
N ASP A 31 -4.88 -9.18 -1.98
CA ASP A 31 -3.65 -9.48 -2.75
C ASP A 31 -2.36 -9.09 -2.04
N ALA A 32 -2.42 -8.06 -1.18
CA ALA A 32 -1.26 -7.58 -0.47
C ALA A 32 -1.63 -6.89 0.85
N THR A 33 -0.68 -6.90 1.78
CA THR A 33 -0.77 -6.17 3.05
C THR A 33 0.31 -5.10 3.07
N TRP A 34 -0.04 -3.91 3.57
CA TRP A 34 0.84 -2.76 3.60
C TRP A 34 0.79 -2.07 4.95
N TRP A 35 1.95 -1.68 5.47
CA TRP A 35 2.04 -0.84 6.65
C TRP A 35 2.53 0.58 6.28
N PRO A 36 1.63 1.56 6.12
CA PRO A 36 2.01 2.96 5.91
C PRO A 36 2.90 3.51 7.02
N ARG A 37 3.71 4.51 6.69
CA ARG A 37 4.47 5.26 7.70
C ARG A 37 3.60 6.29 8.42
N SER A 38 2.53 6.76 7.78
CA SER A 38 1.61 7.76 8.32
C SER A 38 0.17 7.54 7.84
N ASN A 39 -0.80 8.17 8.50
CA ASN A 39 -2.20 8.21 8.04
C ASN A 39 -2.45 9.32 6.99
N ASN A 40 -1.40 9.97 6.48
CA ASN A 40 -1.51 10.93 5.38
C ASN A 40 -1.37 10.18 4.05
N LEU A 41 -2.51 9.82 3.45
CA LEU A 41 -2.53 9.04 2.21
C LEU A 41 -1.69 9.67 1.09
N VAL A 42 -1.77 10.99 0.93
CA VAL A 42 -1.08 11.74 -0.13
C VAL A 42 0.44 11.59 -0.03
N ALA A 43 0.98 11.56 1.19
CA ALA A 43 2.41 11.37 1.43
C ALA A 43 2.88 9.95 1.11
N GLU A 44 1.98 8.96 1.21
CA GLU A 44 2.31 7.55 1.01
C GLU A 44 2.17 7.08 -0.45
N ILE A 45 1.32 7.74 -1.26
CA ILE A 45 1.03 7.36 -2.66
C ILE A 45 2.30 7.15 -3.52
N PRO A 46 3.32 8.02 -3.50
CA PRO A 46 4.50 7.83 -4.35
C PRO A 46 5.24 6.52 -4.07
N GLY A 47 5.41 6.17 -2.79
CA GLY A 47 6.05 4.92 -2.37
C GLY A 47 5.18 3.72 -2.73
N LEU A 48 3.87 3.83 -2.52
CA LEU A 48 2.91 2.77 -2.84
C LEU A 48 2.89 2.45 -4.34
N ILE A 49 2.82 3.47 -5.19
CA ILE A 49 2.86 3.30 -6.66
C ILE A 49 4.17 2.64 -7.08
N THR A 50 5.30 3.06 -6.50
CA THR A 50 6.59 2.47 -6.81
C THR A 50 6.63 0.98 -6.47
N ALA A 51 6.01 0.57 -5.35
CA ALA A 51 5.90 -0.83 -4.94
C ALA A 51 5.14 -1.70 -5.95
N PHE A 52 4.03 -1.17 -6.48
CA PHE A 52 3.07 -1.96 -7.25
C PHE A 52 3.16 -1.77 -8.77
N ARG A 53 3.99 -0.84 -9.25
CA ARG A 53 4.19 -0.58 -10.68
C ARG A 53 4.56 -1.81 -11.50
N ALA A 54 5.33 -2.74 -10.93
CA ALA A 54 5.72 -3.97 -11.64
C ALA A 54 4.57 -4.98 -11.79
N ARG A 55 3.51 -4.87 -10.97
CA ARG A 55 2.39 -5.84 -10.92
C ARG A 55 1.09 -5.29 -11.49
N ALA A 56 0.75 -4.03 -11.20
CA ALA A 56 -0.47 -3.36 -11.69
C ALA A 56 -0.20 -2.42 -12.87
N GLY A 57 1.05 -2.32 -13.32
CA GLY A 57 1.43 -1.31 -14.32
C GLY A 57 1.17 0.12 -13.83
N PRO A 58 0.87 1.05 -14.75
CA PRO A 58 0.46 2.40 -14.40
C PRO A 58 -0.83 2.46 -13.59
N ILE A 59 -0.76 2.93 -12.36
CA ILE A 59 -1.93 3.13 -11.50
C ILE A 59 -2.58 4.48 -11.85
N GLY A 60 -3.85 4.46 -12.21
CA GLY A 60 -4.64 5.65 -12.54
C GLY A 60 -5.70 6.01 -11.50
N ARG A 61 -6.02 5.07 -10.60
CA ARG A 61 -7.08 5.25 -9.60
C ARG A 61 -6.75 4.46 -8.32
N ILE A 62 -7.01 5.09 -7.19
CA ILE A 62 -6.90 4.52 -5.85
C ILE A 62 -8.24 4.70 -5.15
N VAL A 63 -8.83 3.60 -4.71
CA VAL A 63 -10.04 3.61 -3.88
C VAL A 63 -9.62 3.32 -2.43
N TYR A 64 -10.10 4.11 -1.47
CA TYR A 64 -9.65 4.00 -0.09
C TYR A 64 -10.77 4.18 0.94
N ASP A 65 -10.62 3.55 2.10
CA ASP A 65 -11.49 3.77 3.27
C ASP A 65 -11.26 5.17 3.86
N PRO A 66 -12.20 6.12 3.77
CA PRO A 66 -12.03 7.46 4.32
C PRO A 66 -11.89 7.47 5.84
N ARG A 67 -12.22 6.38 6.55
CA ARG A 67 -12.08 6.26 8.01
C ARG A 67 -10.65 5.95 8.44
N ALA A 68 -9.81 5.45 7.52
CA ALA A 68 -8.44 5.04 7.82
C ALA A 68 -7.39 6.14 7.55
N TRP A 69 -7.76 7.22 6.85
CA TRP A 69 -6.83 8.23 6.35
C TRP A 69 -7.26 9.65 6.71
N LEU A 70 -6.29 10.55 6.82
CA LEU A 70 -6.59 11.98 6.94
C LEU A 70 -7.32 12.50 5.69
N PRO A 71 -8.17 13.54 5.82
CA PRO A 71 -8.82 14.16 4.68
C PRO A 71 -7.81 14.64 3.63
N THR A 72 -7.98 14.21 2.39
CA THR A 72 -7.01 14.42 1.31
C THR A 72 -7.11 15.78 0.60
N GLY A 73 -8.00 16.69 1.05
CA GLY A 73 -8.20 18.02 0.44
C GLY A 73 -8.82 18.03 -0.98
N GLY A 74 -8.70 16.93 -1.74
CA GLY A 74 -9.25 16.74 -3.08
C GLY A 74 -9.40 15.26 -3.45
N GLY A 75 -10.02 15.00 -4.60
CA GLY A 75 -10.25 13.65 -5.14
C GLY A 75 -9.19 13.20 -6.15
N HIS A 76 -8.09 13.93 -6.29
CA HIS A 76 -7.10 13.75 -7.34
C HIS A 76 -5.69 14.05 -6.78
N PHE A 77 -4.68 13.35 -7.28
CA PHE A 77 -3.28 13.53 -6.91
C PHE A 77 -2.37 13.49 -8.14
N LEU A 78 -1.58 14.53 -8.35
CA LEU A 78 -0.66 14.64 -9.48
C LEU A 78 0.71 14.06 -9.11
N LEU A 79 1.14 13.02 -9.83
CA LEU A 79 2.46 12.41 -9.66
C LEU A 79 3.16 12.24 -11.00
N ALA A 80 4.30 12.93 -11.19
CA ALA A 80 5.12 12.83 -12.39
C ALA A 80 4.28 12.93 -13.69
N ASP A 81 3.48 13.99 -13.77
CA ASP A 81 2.56 14.30 -14.89
C ASP A 81 1.34 13.35 -15.03
N ARG A 82 1.13 12.43 -14.10
CA ARG A 82 -0.06 11.57 -14.06
C ARG A 82 -1.01 12.00 -12.98
N ASP A 83 -2.24 12.25 -13.39
CA ASP A 83 -3.35 12.44 -12.48
C ASP A 83 -3.86 11.08 -11.98
N ILE A 84 -3.84 10.91 -10.66
CA ILE A 84 -4.33 9.70 -9.98
C ILE A 84 -5.61 10.08 -9.27
N ARG A 85 -6.71 9.41 -9.64
CA ARG A 85 -7.99 9.58 -8.97
C ARG A 85 -7.98 8.94 -7.59
N LEU A 86 -8.45 9.68 -6.59
CA LEU A 86 -8.60 9.25 -5.21
C LEU A 86 -10.09 9.18 -4.87
N ASP A 87 -10.64 7.98 -4.86
CA ASP A 87 -12.04 7.74 -4.55
C ASP A 87 -12.22 7.21 -3.14
N ARG A 88 -13.16 7.80 -2.43
CA ARG A 88 -13.52 7.40 -1.06
C ARG A 88 -14.58 6.32 -1.14
N TYR A 89 -14.36 5.21 -0.45
CA TYR A 89 -15.35 4.13 -0.34
C TYR A 89 -15.30 3.51 1.06
N PRO A 90 -16.41 3.49 1.82
CA PRO A 90 -16.45 2.87 3.14
C PRO A 90 -16.51 1.35 3.00
N PHE A 91 -15.35 0.69 3.06
CA PHE A 91 -15.26 -0.75 3.00
C PHE A 91 -15.83 -1.42 4.26
N GLU A 92 -16.31 -2.66 4.12
CA GLU A 92 -16.71 -3.49 5.26
C GLU A 92 -15.49 -3.88 6.12
N LEU A 93 -14.39 -4.26 5.45
CA LEU A 93 -13.12 -4.52 6.10
C LEU A 93 -12.29 -3.23 6.19
N PHE A 94 -12.10 -2.76 7.43
CA PHE A 94 -11.35 -1.53 7.70
C PHE A 94 -9.92 -1.59 7.16
N GLY A 95 -9.47 -0.49 6.57
CA GLY A 95 -8.13 -0.37 5.98
C GLY A 95 -7.99 -0.98 4.58
N THR A 96 -9.09 -1.49 3.99
CA THR A 96 -9.08 -1.98 2.62
C THR A 96 -8.91 -0.83 1.63
N MET A 97 -8.13 -1.06 0.59
CA MET A 97 -7.90 -0.14 -0.51
C MET A 97 -7.78 -0.90 -1.83
N TYR A 98 -8.16 -0.27 -2.93
CA TYR A 98 -7.95 -0.81 -4.27
C TYR A 98 -6.97 0.06 -5.04
N LEU A 99 -5.99 -0.60 -5.65
CA LEU A 99 -5.11 0.02 -6.65
C LEU A 99 -5.53 -0.44 -8.03
N CYS A 100 -6.04 0.48 -8.84
CA CYS A 100 -6.52 0.18 -10.17
C CYS A 100 -5.50 0.63 -11.22
N GLY A 101 -4.95 -0.36 -11.93
CA GLY A 101 -4.13 -0.19 -13.10
C GLY A 101 -4.92 0.34 -14.30
N ALA A 102 -4.25 1.01 -15.22
CA ALA A 102 -4.83 1.50 -16.46
C ALA A 102 -5.26 0.37 -17.42
N ASP A 103 -4.72 -0.84 -17.23
CA ASP A 103 -5.04 -2.06 -17.96
C ASP A 103 -6.26 -2.82 -17.39
N GLY A 104 -6.88 -2.30 -16.32
CA GLY A 104 -7.99 -2.94 -15.62
C GLY A 104 -7.55 -3.90 -14.51
N THR A 105 -6.25 -4.06 -14.27
CA THR A 105 -5.73 -4.81 -13.12
C THR A 105 -6.18 -4.13 -11.82
N VAL A 106 -6.72 -4.90 -10.88
CA VAL A 106 -7.07 -4.42 -9.54
C VAL A 106 -6.25 -5.18 -8.52
N ILE A 107 -5.56 -4.46 -7.66
CA ILE A 107 -4.89 -5.03 -6.48
C ILE A 107 -5.67 -4.60 -5.24
N VAL A 108 -6.17 -5.58 -4.49
CA VAL A 108 -6.79 -5.38 -3.19
C VAL A 108 -5.71 -5.35 -2.13
N LEU A 109 -5.60 -4.21 -1.46
CA LEU A 109 -4.58 -3.93 -0.47
C LEU A 109 -5.21 -3.78 0.92
N GLN A 110 -4.65 -4.46 1.91
CA GLN A 110 -5.00 -4.24 3.31
C GLN A 110 -3.96 -3.35 3.99
N ALA A 111 -4.36 -2.14 4.37
CA ALA A 111 -3.51 -1.21 5.10
C ALA A 111 -3.59 -1.45 6.61
N ILE A 112 -2.45 -1.74 7.24
CA ILE A 112 -2.29 -1.77 8.70
C ILE A 112 -2.23 -0.32 9.19
N ALA A 113 -3.00 0.04 10.21
CA ALA A 113 -2.98 1.40 10.74
C ALA A 113 -1.55 1.83 11.11
N SER A 114 -1.15 3.05 10.72
CA SER A 114 0.23 3.53 10.93
C SER A 114 0.61 3.58 12.42
N GLY A 115 -0.38 3.77 13.31
CA GLY A 115 -0.22 3.77 14.77
C GLY A 115 -0.26 2.38 15.42
N THR A 116 -0.44 1.29 14.66
CA THR A 116 -0.34 -0.07 15.19
C THR A 116 1.04 -0.31 15.78
N ASP A 117 1.08 -1.01 16.92
CA ASP A 117 2.34 -1.41 17.56
C ASP A 117 3.29 -2.04 16.53
N PRO A 118 4.57 -1.61 16.47
CA PRO A 118 5.50 -2.08 15.45
C PRO A 118 5.71 -3.59 15.44
N LEU A 119 5.65 -4.27 16.58
CA LEU A 119 5.78 -5.73 16.64
C LEU A 119 4.55 -6.39 16.02
N LEU A 120 3.35 -5.94 16.38
CA LEU A 120 2.10 -6.43 15.79
C LEU A 120 2.04 -6.18 14.28
N ALA A 121 2.43 -4.99 13.83
CA ALA A 121 2.44 -4.64 12.41
C ALA A 121 3.41 -5.51 11.61
N ARG A 122 4.61 -5.78 12.16
CA ARG A 122 5.60 -6.67 11.53
C ARG A 122 5.12 -8.11 11.49
N SER A 123 4.47 -8.59 12.55
CA SER A 123 3.86 -9.92 12.60
C SER A 123 2.74 -10.06 11.57
N ALA A 124 1.87 -9.05 11.44
CA ALA A 124 0.81 -9.04 10.43
C ALA A 124 1.38 -9.02 8.99
N LEU A 125 2.43 -8.24 8.74
CA LEU A 125 3.16 -8.26 7.46
C LEU A 125 3.78 -9.64 7.19
N ALA A 126 4.40 -10.26 8.19
CA ALA A 126 5.00 -11.59 8.04
C ALA A 126 3.95 -12.66 7.72
N ALA A 127 2.80 -12.63 8.40
CA ALA A 127 1.68 -13.53 8.17
C ALA A 127 1.10 -13.39 6.76
N ALA A 128 1.00 -12.16 6.23
CA ALA A 128 0.50 -11.91 4.87
C ALA A 128 1.37 -12.52 3.77
N GLY A 129 2.67 -12.70 4.03
CA GLY A 129 3.62 -13.31 3.09
C GLY A 129 3.84 -14.80 3.30
N ALA A 130 3.24 -15.41 4.33
CA ALA A 130 3.35 -16.84 4.57
C ALA A 130 2.34 -17.59 3.69
N PRO A 131 2.71 -18.73 3.07
CA PRO A 131 1.72 -19.62 2.48
C PRO A 131 0.76 -20.09 3.58
N ALA A 132 -0.50 -20.37 3.26
CA ALA A 132 -1.36 -21.00 4.25
C ALA A 132 -0.71 -22.36 4.55
N SER A 133 -0.31 -22.55 5.81
CA SER A 133 0.12 -23.87 6.27
C SER A 133 -1.06 -24.82 6.09
N THR A 134 -1.08 -25.52 4.96
CA THR A 134 -1.97 -26.65 4.77
C THR A 134 -1.47 -27.71 5.72
N VAL A 135 -2.07 -27.79 6.90
CA VAL A 135 -1.93 -28.96 7.76
C VAL A 135 -2.68 -30.10 7.06
N PRO A 136 -2.01 -31.16 6.59
CA PRO A 136 -2.72 -32.31 6.06
C PRO A 136 -3.51 -32.93 7.21
N VAL A 137 -4.82 -33.07 7.02
CA VAL A 137 -5.65 -33.92 7.88
C VAL A 137 -5.15 -35.36 7.72
N GLN A 138 -4.68 -35.96 8.81
CA GLN A 138 -4.35 -37.39 8.88
C GLN A 138 -5.54 -38.18 9.39
#